data_AF-A0A2Y9NFM4-F1
#
_entry.id   AF-A0A2Y9NFM4-F1
#
_cell.length_a   1.000
_cell.length_b   1.000
_cell.length_c   1.000
_cell.angle_alpha   90.00
_cell.angle_beta   90.00
_cell.angle_gamma   90.00
#
_symmetry.space_group_name_H-M   'P 1'
#
loop_
_entity.id
_entity.type
_entity.pdbx_description
1 polymer ?
#
loop_
_entity_poly.entity_id
_entity_poly.type
_entity_poly.pdbx_seq_one_letter_code
_entity_poly.pdbx_strand_id
1 'polypeptide(L)'
;MASSTTVPLGFHYETKYVVLSYLGLLSLEKLQEQHLSSPQGVQQDIASQSLDQEVLLKVKTEIEEELKSLDKEICEAFASTGFDRHTSPVFSPANPDSSVEDCLAHLGEKASQELRAPLLGALQTLLSRFWCL
;
A
#
# COMPACT_ATOMS: atom_id res chain seq x y z
N MET A 1 31.53 4.69 -2.15
CA MET A 1 30.62 3.94 -1.27
C MET A 1 29.23 4.07 -1.87
N ALA A 2 28.51 2.97 -2.11
CA ALA A 2 27.10 3.08 -2.45
C ALA A 2 26.36 3.46 -1.15
N SER A 3 25.91 4.71 -1.05
CA SER A 3 25.06 5.10 0.08
C SER A 3 23.74 4.36 -0.06
N SER A 4 23.47 3.43 0.85
CA SER A 4 22.15 2.81 0.98
C SER A 4 21.19 3.88 1.49
N THR A 5 20.25 4.30 0.64
CA THR A 5 19.19 5.22 1.06
C THR A 5 18.10 4.40 1.73
N THR A 6 17.94 4.56 3.04
CA THR A 6 16.80 3.97 3.75
C THR A 6 15.53 4.72 3.37
N VAL A 7 14.45 3.99 3.08
CA VAL A 7 13.14 4.60 2.82
C VAL A 7 12.68 5.34 4.09
N PRO A 8 12.22 6.60 4.00
CA PRO A 8 11.67 7.31 5.16
C PRO A 8 10.53 6.52 5.79
N LEU A 9 10.51 6.43 7.13
CA LEU A 9 9.48 5.68 7.86
C LEU A 9 8.05 6.14 7.54
N GLY A 10 7.83 7.45 7.40
CA GLY A 10 6.52 7.98 6.99
C GLY A 10 6.08 7.45 5.62
N PHE A 11 6.99 7.43 4.65
CA PHE A 11 6.70 6.87 3.31
C PHE A 11 6.40 5.37 3.39
N HIS A 12 7.11 4.62 4.24
CA HIS A 12 6.82 3.21 4.48
C HIS A 12 5.40 3.00 5.02
N TYR A 13 5.00 3.77 6.05
CA TYR A 13 3.66 3.66 6.64
C TYR A 13 2.55 4.04 5.66
N GLU A 14 2.71 5.16 4.95
CA GLU A 14 1.77 5.62 3.93
C GLU A 14 1.59 4.56 2.83
N THR A 15 2.70 4.00 2.34
CA THR A 15 2.66 2.95 1.31
C THR A 15 1.95 1.69 1.82
N LYS A 16 2.31 1.21 3.01
CA LYS A 16 1.71 0.00 3.60
C LYS A 16 0.21 0.17 3.78
N TYR A 17 -0.24 1.32 4.29
CA TYR A 17 -1.66 1.64 4.44
C TYR A 17 -2.40 1.56 3.11
N VAL A 18 -1.92 2.29 2.09
CA VAL A 18 -2.59 2.38 0.79
C VAL A 18 -2.70 1.01 0.12
N VAL A 19 -1.63 0.21 0.16
CA VAL A 19 -1.63 -1.15 -0.41
C VAL A 19 -2.63 -2.05 0.31
N LEU A 20 -2.65 -2.03 1.64
CA LEU A 20 -3.60 -2.81 2.43
C LEU A 20 -5.05 -2.37 2.17
N SER A 21 -5.32 -1.07 2.11
CA SER A 21 -6.64 -0.51 1.78
C SER A 21 -7.09 -0.94 0.39
N TYR A 22 -6.21 -0.86 -0.62
CA TYR A 22 -6.51 -1.29 -1.98
C TYR A 22 -6.84 -2.79 -2.04
N LEU A 23 -6.03 -3.64 -1.41
CA LEU A 23 -6.28 -5.08 -1.32
C LEU A 23 -7.59 -5.39 -0.58
N GLY A 24 -7.92 -4.60 0.44
CA GLY A 24 -9.18 -4.72 1.19
C GLY A 24 -10.41 -4.44 0.32
N LEU A 25 -10.34 -3.41 -0.52
CA LEU A 25 -11.40 -3.09 -1.50
C LEU A 25 -11.60 -4.22 -2.51
N LEU A 26 -10.50 -4.70 -3.12
CA LEU A 26 -10.55 -5.82 -4.07
C LEU A 26 -11.10 -7.10 -3.43
N SER A 27 -10.77 -7.35 -2.16
CA SER A 27 -11.29 -8.49 -1.42
C SER A 27 -12.81 -8.40 -1.21
N LEU A 28 -13.30 -7.20 -0.90
CA LEU A 28 -14.73 -6.94 -0.72
C LEU A 28 -15.51 -7.09 -2.04
N GLU A 29 -15.01 -6.54 -3.13
CA GLU A 29 -15.63 -6.63 -4.46
C GLU A 29 -15.79 -8.09 -4.88
N LYS A 30 -14.73 -8.90 -4.74
CA LYS A 30 -14.77 -10.34 -5.06
C LYS A 30 -15.78 -11.10 -4.21
N LEU A 31 -15.94 -10.74 -2.94
CA LEU A 31 -16.88 -11.41 -2.04
C LEU A 31 -18.32 -11.09 -2.44
N GLN A 32 -18.57 -9.84 -2.85
CA GLN A 32 -19.85 -9.40 -3.36
C GLN A 32 -20.20 -10.05 -4.71
N GLU A 33 -19.24 -10.12 -5.64
CA GLU A 33 -19.41 -10.80 -6.93
C GLU A 33 -19.77 -12.28 -6.76
N GLN A 34 -19.09 -13.00 -5.87
CA GLN A 34 -19.40 -14.40 -5.55
C GLN A 34 -20.81 -14.56 -4.97
N HIS A 35 -21.28 -13.62 -4.14
CA HIS A 35 -22.62 -13.65 -3.57
C HIS A 35 -23.73 -13.44 -4.63
N LEU A 36 -23.44 -12.68 -5.69
CA LEU A 36 -24.40 -12.33 -6.74
C LEU A 36 -24.44 -13.35 -7.89
N SER A 37 -23.41 -14.19 -8.04
CA SER A 37 -23.22 -15.05 -9.20
C SER A 37 -23.69 -16.50 -9.03
N SER A 38 -24.36 -16.87 -7.93
CA SER A 38 -24.81 -18.27 -7.68
C SER A 38 -25.77 -18.81 -8.76
N PRO A 39 -25.34 -19.76 -9.62
CA PRO A 39 -26.24 -20.49 -10.51
C PRO A 39 -26.62 -21.81 -9.83
N GLN A 40 -27.92 -22.13 -9.83
CA GLN A 40 -28.42 -23.44 -9.40
C GLN A 40 -27.99 -24.52 -10.41
N GLY A 41 -26.81 -25.10 -10.22
CA GLY A 41 -26.42 -26.29 -10.99
C GLY A 41 -24.95 -26.67 -10.88
N VAL A 42 -24.69 -27.94 -10.58
CA VAL A 42 -23.40 -28.67 -10.58
C VAL A 42 -22.68 -28.73 -9.22
N GLN A 43 -22.86 -29.88 -8.53
CA GLN A 43 -22.28 -30.21 -7.21
C GLN A 43 -20.74 -30.25 -7.14
N GLN A 44 -20.04 -30.24 -8.29
CA GLN A 44 -18.57 -30.24 -8.33
C GLN A 44 -17.98 -28.83 -8.17
N ASP A 45 -18.78 -27.79 -8.42
CA ASP A 45 -18.40 -26.37 -8.34
C ASP A 45 -18.51 -25.83 -6.90
N ILE A 46 -19.31 -26.49 -6.05
CA ILE A 46 -19.60 -26.03 -4.67
C ILE A 46 -18.37 -26.14 -3.77
N ALA A 47 -17.58 -27.21 -3.89
CA ALA A 47 -16.38 -27.39 -3.07
C ALA A 47 -15.28 -26.38 -3.44
N SER A 48 -15.09 -26.12 -4.73
CA SER A 48 -14.15 -25.11 -5.23
C SER A 48 -14.59 -23.69 -4.85
N GLN A 49 -15.87 -23.35 -5.00
CA GLN A 49 -16.41 -22.07 -4.53
C GLN A 49 -16.27 -21.88 -3.01
N SER A 50 -16.50 -22.93 -2.21
CA SER A 50 -16.35 -22.84 -0.75
C SER A 50 -14.90 -22.60 -0.31
N LEU A 51 -13.93 -23.21 -1.01
CA LEU A 51 -12.51 -23.03 -0.73
C LEU A 51 -12.07 -21.61 -1.13
N ASP A 52 -12.53 -21.11 -2.28
CA ASP A 52 -12.26 -19.73 -2.71
C ASP A 52 -12.86 -18.70 -1.74
N GLN A 53 -14.05 -18.96 -1.20
CA GLN A 53 -14.68 -18.11 -0.18
C GLN A 53 -13.88 -18.12 1.14
N GLU A 54 -13.43 -19.29 1.60
CA GLU A 54 -12.61 -19.41 2.80
C GLU A 54 -11.28 -18.66 2.65
N VAL A 55 -10.62 -18.80 1.49
CA VAL A 55 -9.40 -18.07 1.17
C VAL A 55 -9.65 -16.56 1.17
N LEU A 56 -10.75 -16.09 0.58
CA LEU A 56 -11.07 -14.68 0.53
C LEU A 56 -11.35 -14.08 1.92
N LEU A 57 -12.08 -14.80 2.76
CA LEU A 57 -12.32 -14.42 4.16
C LEU A 57 -11.03 -14.39 4.98
N LYS A 58 -10.13 -15.34 4.75
CA LYS A 58 -8.81 -15.37 5.38
C LYS A 58 -7.98 -14.16 4.97
N VAL A 59 -7.91 -13.86 3.68
CA VAL A 59 -7.20 -12.68 3.16
C VAL A 59 -7.77 -11.38 3.75
N LYS A 60 -9.10 -11.25 3.81
CA LYS A 60 -9.74 -10.10 4.47
C LYS A 60 -9.30 -9.96 5.93
N THR A 61 -9.32 -11.06 6.68
CA THR A 61 -8.93 -11.07 8.10
C THR A 61 -7.45 -10.69 8.28
N GLU A 62 -6.57 -11.20 7.42
CA GLU A 62 -5.14 -10.84 7.44
C GLU A 62 -4.92 -9.35 7.14
N ILE A 63 -5.66 -8.78 6.18
CA ILE A 63 -5.60 -7.34 5.86
C ILE A 63 -6.04 -6.49 7.06
N GLU A 64 -7.14 -6.86 7.74
CA GLU A 64 -7.64 -6.15 8.92
C GLU A 64 -6.63 -6.19 10.08
N GLU A 65 -6.00 -7.34 10.33
CA GLU A 65 -4.96 -7.46 11.36
C GLU A 65 -3.68 -6.69 10.99
N GLU A 66 -3.26 -6.70 9.73
CA GLU A 66 -2.11 -5.90 9.27
C GLU A 66 -2.37 -4.39 9.37
N LEU A 67 -3.59 -3.93 9.07
CA LEU A 67 -3.98 -2.52 9.25
C LEU A 67 -3.94 -2.12 10.73
N LYS A 68 -4.38 -3.02 11.62
CA LYS A 68 -4.34 -2.81 13.07
C LYS A 68 -2.90 -2.83 13.61
N SER A 69 -2.05 -3.72 13.10
CA SER A 69 -0.62 -3.73 13.43
C SER A 69 0.04 -2.42 12.99
N LEU A 70 -0.27 -1.95 11.77
CA LEU A 70 0.25 -0.70 11.25
C LEU A 70 -0.15 0.50 12.12
N ASP A 71 -1.39 0.58 12.57
CA ASP A 71 -1.85 1.62 13.50
C ASP A 71 -1.00 1.65 14.78
N LYS A 72 -0.76 0.47 15.35
CA LYS A 72 0.08 0.31 16.55
C LYS A 72 1.53 0.72 16.27
N GLU A 73 2.11 0.25 15.17
CA GLU A 73 3.49 0.59 14.75
C GLU A 73 3.67 2.10 14.61
N ILE A 74 2.71 2.80 13.99
CA ILE A 74 2.73 4.26 13.83
C ILE A 74 2.66 4.95 15.19
N CYS A 75 1.76 4.52 16.07
CA CYS A 75 1.60 5.10 17.40
C CYS A 75 2.88 4.94 18.25
N GLU A 76 3.51 3.77 18.19
CA GLU A 76 4.77 3.49 18.90
C GLU A 76 5.95 4.28 18.31
N ALA A 77 5.99 4.45 16.99
CA ALA A 77 7.04 5.18 16.30
C ALA A 77 6.93 6.70 16.44
N PHE A 78 5.78 7.27 16.83
CA PHE A 78 5.58 8.72 16.94
C PHE A 78 6.63 9.37 17.85
N ALA A 79 6.91 8.78 19.01
CA ALA A 79 7.84 9.34 19.99
C ALA A 79 9.30 9.42 19.48
N SER A 80 9.70 8.53 18.56
CA SER A 80 11.07 8.46 18.04
C SER A 80 11.24 9.12 16.67
N THR A 81 10.20 9.12 15.84
CA THR A 81 10.25 9.60 14.45
C THR A 81 9.58 10.96 14.26
N GLY A 82 8.68 11.37 15.16
CA GLY A 82 7.83 12.54 15.00
C GLY A 82 6.80 12.41 13.87
N PHE A 83 6.63 11.23 13.29
CA PHE A 83 5.66 11.01 12.21
C PHE A 83 4.23 11.04 12.74
N ASP A 84 3.51 12.13 12.45
CA ASP A 84 2.10 12.29 12.78
C ASP A 84 1.19 11.92 11.59
N ARG A 85 0.48 10.80 11.70
CA ARG A 85 -0.49 10.38 10.69
C ARG A 85 -1.60 11.41 10.42
N HIS A 86 -1.95 12.25 11.40
CA HIS A 86 -3.01 13.25 11.23
C HIS A 86 -2.62 14.39 10.29
N THR A 87 -1.33 14.51 10.00
CA THR A 87 -0.80 15.47 9.03
C THR A 87 -0.60 14.86 7.64
N SER A 88 -0.71 13.53 7.51
CA SER A 88 -0.50 12.83 6.26
C SER A 88 -1.78 12.89 5.41
N PRO A 89 -1.68 13.28 4.12
CA PRO A 89 -2.84 13.29 3.21
C PRO A 89 -3.38 11.89 2.91
N VAL A 90 -2.60 10.84 3.20
CA VAL A 90 -3.00 9.43 3.01
C VAL A 90 -3.89 8.95 4.16
N PHE A 91 -3.55 9.31 5.40
CA PHE A 91 -4.28 8.89 6.60
C PHE A 91 -5.37 9.89 7.01
N SER A 92 -5.24 11.15 6.61
CA SER A 92 -6.19 12.24 6.89
C SER A 92 -6.36 13.09 5.64
N PRO A 93 -7.02 12.54 4.60
CA PRO A 93 -7.24 13.25 3.35
C PRO A 93 -8.10 14.48 3.58
N ALA A 94 -7.78 15.57 2.88
CA ALA A 94 -8.52 16.83 2.98
C ALA A 94 -9.97 16.70 2.45
N ASN A 95 -10.21 15.75 1.55
CA ASN A 95 -11.53 15.40 1.06
C ASN A 95 -11.94 14.02 1.62
N PRO A 96 -13.06 13.92 2.36
CA PRO A 96 -13.55 12.63 2.86
C PRO A 96 -13.96 11.65 1.74
N ASP A 97 -14.24 12.16 0.54
CA ASP A 97 -14.59 11.36 -0.63
C ASP A 97 -13.35 10.91 -1.44
N SER A 98 -12.13 11.19 -0.97
CA SER A 98 -10.91 10.74 -1.64
C SER A 98 -10.83 9.22 -1.69
N SER A 99 -10.54 8.69 -2.88
CA SER A 99 -10.39 7.26 -3.09
C SER A 99 -8.99 6.77 -2.75
N VAL A 100 -8.79 5.45 -2.74
CA VAL A 100 -7.45 4.86 -2.53
C VAL A 100 -6.50 5.22 -3.68
N GLU A 101 -7.03 5.40 -4.89
CA GLU A 101 -6.29 5.87 -6.06
C GLU A 101 -5.80 7.31 -5.90
N ASP A 102 -6.60 8.19 -5.28
CA ASP A 102 -6.15 9.55 -4.96
C ASP A 102 -4.97 9.51 -3.98
N CYS A 103 -5.01 8.63 -2.97
CA CYS A 103 -3.91 8.41 -2.04
C CYS A 103 -2.65 7.86 -2.75
N LEU A 104 -2.81 6.91 -3.68
CA LEU A 104 -1.72 6.41 -4.53
C LEU A 104 -1.10 7.53 -5.38
N ALA A 105 -1.91 8.40 -5.96
CA ALA A 105 -1.43 9.52 -6.76
C ALA A 105 -0.59 10.49 -5.92
N HIS A 106 -1.04 10.82 -4.71
CA HIS A 106 -0.27 11.66 -3.78
C HIS A 106 1.07 11.04 -3.41
N LEU A 107 1.08 9.73 -3.10
CA LEU A 107 2.30 9.01 -2.77
C LEU A 107 3.27 8.96 -3.96
N GLY A 108 2.75 8.75 -5.16
CA GLY A 108 3.53 8.77 -6.41
C GLY A 108 4.14 10.14 -6.71
N GLU A 109 3.38 11.22 -6.53
CA GLU A 109 3.87 12.59 -6.69
C GLU A 109 4.97 12.91 -5.67
N LYS A 110 4.75 12.57 -4.39
CA LYS A 110 5.75 12.71 -3.33
C LYS A 110 7.04 11.94 -3.68
N ALA A 111 6.92 10.67 -4.07
CA ALA A 111 8.06 9.86 -4.47
C ALA A 111 8.82 10.47 -5.66
N SER A 112 8.09 10.95 -6.67
CA SER A 112 8.66 11.62 -7.84
C SER A 112 9.48 12.85 -7.44
N GLN A 113 8.93 13.69 -6.56
CA GLN A 113 9.60 14.90 -6.07
C GLN A 113 10.84 14.57 -5.23
N GLU A 114 10.71 13.65 -4.27
CA GLU A 114 11.80 13.27 -3.36
C GLU A 114 12.94 12.54 -4.07
N LEU A 115 12.63 11.67 -5.04
CA LEU A 115 13.63 10.87 -5.75
C LEU A 115 14.31 11.64 -6.90
N ARG A 116 13.74 12.75 -7.37
CA ARG A 116 14.27 13.50 -8.52
C ARG A 116 15.73 13.89 -8.35
N ALA A 117 16.08 14.57 -7.27
CA ALA A 117 17.45 15.03 -7.04
C ALA A 117 18.44 13.88 -6.80
N PRO A 118 18.14 12.88 -5.93
CA PRO A 118 18.97 11.69 -5.78
C PRO A 118 19.23 10.94 -7.08
N LEU A 119 18.19 10.73 -7.91
CA LEU A 119 18.33 10.03 -9.19
C LEU A 119 19.19 10.81 -10.18
N LEU A 120 19.03 12.13 -10.27
CA LEU A 120 19.90 12.98 -11.09
C LEU A 120 21.35 12.93 -10.62
N GLY A 121 21.60 12.98 -9.31
CA GLY A 121 22.95 12.86 -8.76
C GLY A 121 23.59 11.48 -9.02
N ALA A 122 22.80 10.41 -8.90
CA ALA A 122 23.24 9.06 -9.24
C ALA A 122 23.58 8.94 -10.73
N LEU A 123 22.74 9.50 -11.61
CA LEU A 123 22.99 9.53 -13.06
C LEU A 123 24.27 10.29 -13.41
N GLN A 124 24.48 11.48 -12.83
CA GLN A 124 25.72 12.25 -13.02
C GLN A 124 26.95 11.47 -12.53
N THR A 125 26.84 10.79 -11.39
CA THR A 125 27.91 9.93 -10.86
C THR A 125 28.22 8.76 -11.81
N LEU A 126 27.20 8.18 -12.42
CA LEU A 126 27.38 7.12 -13.40
C LEU A 126 28.06 7.64 -14.67
N LEU A 127 27.56 8.74 -15.24
CA LEU A 127 28.08 9.33 -16.48
C LEU A 127 29.52 9.82 -16.35
N SER A 128 29.87 10.44 -15.22
CA SER A 128 31.25 10.89 -14.94
C SER A 128 32.25 9.74 -14.86
N ARG A 129 31.82 8.54 -14.44
CA ARG A 129 32.68 7.34 -14.47
C ARG A 129 32.91 6.82 -15.89
N PHE A 130 31.95 6.99 -16.79
CA PHE A 130 32.07 6.58 -18.19
C PHE A 130 32.93 7.52 -19.02
N TRP A 131 32.95 8.82 -18.71
CA TRP A 131 33.71 9.82 -19.47
C TRP A 131 35.17 10.00 -19.00
N CYS A 132 35.56 9.37 -17.90
CA CYS A 132 36.93 9.43 -17.36
C CYS A 132 37.82 8.23 -17.77
N LEU A 133 37.40 7.46 -18.78
CA LEU A 133 38.18 6.42 -19.48
C LEU A 133 38.51 6.91 -20.90
#